data_AF-A0A929TFE2-F1
#
_entry.id   AF-A0A929TFE2-F1
#
_cell.length_a   1.000
_cell.length_b   1.000
_cell.length_c   1.000
_cell.angle_alpha   90.00
_cell.angle_beta   90.00
_cell.angle_gamma   90.00
#
_symmetry.space_group_name_H-M   'P 1'
#
loop_
_entity.id
_entity.type
_entity.pdbx_description
1 polymer ?
#
loop_
_entity_poly.entity_id
_entity_poly.type
_entity_poly.pdbx_seq_one_letter_code
_entity_poly.pdbx_strand_id
1 'polypeptide(L)'
;MEGYKFTEVKKLYQDSASFAEKEVTVGGWIRSIRDSKNLGFIVLHDGSCFQTLQIVYDMEHLNNFAEISKLNVGSAIIARGVIVETPNARQPFEMQAREITVEGLSTPDYPLQKKRHTMEYLRTIPHLRPRSNTFSAVFRIRSLIAYAIHQFFQENGFVYVHTPLITSSDAEGAGEMFEVTTLELKDVAKNPDGSVDYTKDFFNKRTFLTVSGQIDEEAFTMAFRNTYTFGPAFRAENSNTARHAAEFWMVEPEMAFADLKDYCDCAEAMLKYIIRYVLENAPEELAFCNQYIDQGLLERLHHVADSDFGRIDYTDAVKELEKHNDQFEYKVSWGCDLQTEHERFLTEEIFKRPVFVMNYPKEIKSFYMKQNPDGKTVAAADCLVPGIGEIIGGSQREDDLEKLTRRMDEMHMNKDDYRFYLDLRKYGSVRHAGFGLGFERCVMYLTGMSNIRDVELYPRTVGNCE
;
A
#
# COMPACT_ATOMS: atom_id res chain seq x y z
N MET A 1 27.12 33.25 -4.96
CA MET A 1 27.33 31.79 -4.99
C MET A 1 26.56 31.29 -6.19
N GLU A 2 27.25 31.01 -7.29
CA GLU A 2 26.62 30.36 -8.44
C GLU A 2 26.08 29.00 -7.96
N GLY A 3 24.79 28.75 -8.17
CA GLY A 3 24.17 27.49 -7.76
C GLY A 3 24.76 26.35 -8.58
N TYR A 4 25.09 25.23 -7.93
CA TYR A 4 25.46 24.01 -8.64
C TYR A 4 24.30 23.55 -9.53
N LYS A 5 24.61 23.18 -10.78
CA LYS A 5 23.68 22.45 -11.64
C LYS A 5 23.91 20.96 -11.45
N PHE A 6 23.13 20.35 -10.56
CA PHE A 6 23.24 18.92 -10.28
C PHE A 6 22.68 18.05 -11.41
N THR A 7 23.38 16.96 -11.70
CA THR A 7 22.92 15.85 -12.53
C THR A 7 22.51 14.71 -11.59
N GLU A 8 21.25 14.27 -11.68
CA GLU A 8 20.77 13.11 -10.94
C GLU A 8 21.44 11.84 -11.45
N VAL A 9 21.77 10.91 -10.55
CA VAL A 9 22.33 9.61 -10.88
C VAL A 9 21.40 8.84 -11.82
N LYS A 10 20.07 8.96 -11.65
CA LYS A 10 19.08 8.37 -12.56
C LYS A 10 19.29 8.79 -14.02
N LYS A 11 19.62 10.06 -14.28
CA LYS A 11 19.85 10.56 -15.65
C LYS A 11 21.10 9.96 -16.28
N LEU A 12 22.13 9.68 -15.48
CA LEU A 12 23.34 9.01 -15.95
C LEU A 12 23.04 7.57 -16.42
N TYR A 13 22.11 6.87 -15.77
CA TYR A 13 21.68 5.53 -16.19
C TYR A 13 20.72 5.55 -17.39
N GLN A 14 19.85 6.56 -17.49
CA GLN A 14 18.88 6.67 -18.58
C GLN A 14 19.52 7.09 -19.92
N ASP A 15 20.61 7.86 -19.88
CA ASP A 15 21.26 8.42 -21.07
C ASP A 15 22.79 8.44 -20.92
N SER A 16 23.38 7.28 -20.60
CA SER A 16 24.81 7.17 -20.30
C SER A 16 25.71 7.68 -21.43
N ALA A 17 25.32 7.41 -22.68
CA ALA A 17 26.06 7.83 -23.88
C ALA A 17 26.19 9.36 -23.99
N SER A 18 25.15 10.11 -23.61
CA SER A 18 25.21 11.57 -23.65
C SER A 18 26.06 12.18 -22.54
N PHE A 19 26.44 11.41 -21.51
CA PHE A 19 27.30 11.87 -20.41
C PHE A 19 28.73 11.32 -20.48
N ALA A 20 29.00 10.33 -21.33
CA ALA A 20 30.34 9.76 -21.51
C ALA A 20 31.38 10.87 -21.82
N GLU A 21 32.49 10.82 -21.10
CA GLU A 21 33.60 11.79 -21.16
C GLU A 21 33.21 13.24 -20.85
N LYS A 22 32.01 13.49 -20.29
CA LYS A 22 31.59 14.82 -19.86
C LYS A 22 31.80 15.02 -18.37
N GLU A 23 32.18 16.25 -18.02
CA GLU A 23 32.20 16.69 -16.63
C GLU A 23 30.77 17.01 -16.17
N VAL A 24 30.38 16.42 -15.04
CA VAL A 24 29.10 16.66 -14.38
C VAL A 24 29.30 16.90 -12.90
N THR A 25 28.30 17.51 -12.25
CA THR A 25 28.26 17.67 -10.80
C THR A 25 27.12 16.84 -10.23
N VAL A 26 27.41 16.01 -9.24
CA VAL A 26 26.43 15.17 -8.53
C VAL A 26 26.45 15.51 -7.03
N GLY A 27 25.31 15.38 -6.37
CA GLY A 27 25.18 15.54 -4.92
C GLY A 27 24.48 14.33 -4.33
N GLY A 28 24.91 13.86 -3.16
CA GLY A 28 24.28 12.71 -2.51
C GLY A 28 24.98 12.27 -1.24
N TRP A 29 24.61 11.08 -0.76
CA TRP A 29 25.13 10.50 0.48
C TRP A 29 26.02 9.31 0.21
N ILE A 30 27.10 9.20 0.99
CA ILE A 30 28.04 8.06 0.94
C ILE A 30 27.36 6.80 1.48
N ARG A 31 27.15 5.78 0.65
CA ARG A 31 26.76 4.43 1.08
C ARG A 31 27.95 3.58 1.50
N SER A 32 29.09 3.77 0.86
CA SER A 32 30.36 3.21 1.31
C SER A 32 31.53 4.01 0.79
N ILE A 33 32.58 4.05 1.57
CA ILE A 33 33.86 4.66 1.21
C ILE A 33 34.97 3.68 1.55
N ARG A 34 35.98 3.60 0.68
CA ARG A 34 37.21 2.84 0.89
C ARG A 34 38.35 3.54 0.19
N ASP A 35 39.55 3.46 0.76
CA ASP A 35 40.78 3.94 0.13
C ASP A 35 41.86 2.85 0.10
N SER A 36 42.80 2.99 -0.83
CA SER A 36 43.96 2.15 -1.00
C SER A 36 45.16 3.03 -1.38
N LYS A 37 45.88 3.51 -0.36
CA LYS A 37 47.06 4.39 -0.44
C LYS A 37 46.81 5.69 -1.21
N ASN A 38 46.76 5.62 -2.54
CA ASN A 38 46.69 6.76 -3.45
C ASN A 38 45.35 6.87 -4.19
N LEU A 39 44.49 5.84 -4.09
CA LEU A 39 43.23 5.75 -4.81
C LEU A 39 42.09 5.46 -3.83
N GLY A 40 40.96 6.11 -4.01
CA GLY A 40 39.77 5.95 -3.20
C GLY A 40 38.52 5.75 -4.04
N PHE A 41 37.53 5.09 -3.43
CA PHE A 41 36.25 4.77 -4.03
C PHE A 41 35.13 5.16 -3.08
N ILE A 42 34.21 5.99 -3.56
CA ILE A 42 32.95 6.31 -2.91
C ILE A 42 31.82 5.68 -3.71
N VAL A 43 30.87 5.06 -3.02
CA VAL A 43 29.57 4.68 -3.57
C VAL A 43 28.58 5.73 -3.14
N LEU A 44 28.17 6.57 -4.08
CA LEU A 44 27.22 7.66 -3.88
C LEU A 44 25.79 7.20 -4.19
N HIS A 45 24.86 7.57 -3.32
CA HIS A 45 23.43 7.45 -3.58
C HIS A 45 22.77 8.80 -3.37
N ASP A 46 22.02 9.28 -4.37
CA ASP A 46 21.33 10.56 -4.34
C ASP A 46 19.81 10.42 -4.09
N GLY A 47 19.28 9.19 -4.11
CA GLY A 47 17.85 8.95 -3.97
C GLY A 47 17.02 9.21 -5.23
N SER A 48 17.63 9.34 -6.41
CA SER A 48 16.90 9.48 -7.68
C SER A 48 16.50 8.14 -8.32
N CYS A 49 17.37 7.12 -8.26
CA CYS A 49 17.11 5.74 -8.67
C CYS A 49 17.55 4.72 -7.60
N PHE A 50 17.38 3.42 -7.86
CA PHE A 50 17.88 2.36 -6.99
C PHE A 50 19.39 2.17 -7.08
N GLN A 51 19.95 2.40 -8.27
CA GLN A 51 21.37 2.30 -8.55
C GLN A 51 22.18 3.39 -7.82
N THR A 52 23.48 3.14 -7.71
CA THR A 52 24.45 4.02 -7.05
C THR A 52 25.56 4.39 -8.02
N LEU A 53 26.09 5.61 -7.92
CA LEU A 53 27.25 6.03 -8.70
C LEU A 53 28.55 5.67 -7.95
N GLN A 54 29.46 4.97 -8.62
CA GLN A 54 30.84 4.85 -8.14
C GLN A 54 31.60 6.12 -8.50
N ILE A 55 32.22 6.74 -7.49
CA ILE A 55 33.13 7.88 -7.63
C ILE A 55 34.53 7.40 -7.26
N VAL A 56 35.45 7.52 -8.22
CA VAL A 56 36.87 7.25 -8.06
C VAL A 56 37.58 8.58 -7.83
N TYR A 57 38.44 8.64 -6.82
CA TYR A 57 39.23 9.83 -6.50
C TYR A 57 40.65 9.42 -6.14
N ASP A 58 41.63 10.24 -6.48
CA ASP A 58 43.04 9.93 -6.24
C ASP A 58 43.80 11.13 -5.67
N MET A 59 44.97 10.85 -5.10
CA MET A 59 45.81 11.85 -4.46
C MET A 59 46.45 12.84 -5.44
N GLU A 60 46.57 12.47 -6.72
CA GLU A 60 47.18 13.31 -7.76
C GLU A 60 46.23 14.43 -8.20
N HIS A 61 44.94 14.13 -8.30
CA HIS A 61 43.92 15.05 -8.80
C HIS A 61 43.07 15.72 -7.71
N LEU A 62 43.03 15.16 -6.49
CA LEU A 62 42.18 15.67 -5.41
C LEU A 62 42.98 16.26 -4.25
N ASN A 63 42.97 17.59 -4.13
CA ASN A 63 43.73 18.34 -3.12
C ASN A 63 43.38 17.98 -1.66
N ASN A 64 42.14 17.57 -1.39
CA ASN A 64 41.63 17.21 -0.05
C ASN A 64 41.50 15.68 0.15
N PHE A 65 42.30 14.87 -0.56
CA PHE A 65 42.26 13.41 -0.47
C PHE A 65 42.22 12.87 0.97
N ALA A 66 43.09 13.36 1.86
CA ALA A 66 43.20 12.90 3.24
C ALA A 66 41.99 13.25 4.13
N GLU A 67 41.23 14.28 3.76
CA GLU A 67 39.96 14.63 4.40
C GLU A 67 38.86 13.70 3.90
N ILE A 68 38.73 13.57 2.58
CA ILE A 68 37.70 12.76 1.95
C ILE A 68 37.81 11.28 2.34
N SER A 69 39.04 10.73 2.41
CA SER A 69 39.24 9.32 2.76
C SER A 69 38.80 8.96 4.19
N LYS A 70 38.59 9.95 5.06
CA LYS A 70 38.17 9.76 6.46
C LYS A 70 36.68 10.01 6.69
N LEU A 71 35.91 10.30 5.64
CA LEU A 71 34.47 10.52 5.79
C LEU A 71 33.75 9.25 6.27
N ASN A 72 32.67 9.44 7.02
CA ASN A 72 31.82 8.35 7.47
C ASN A 72 30.74 8.02 6.43
N VAL A 73 30.22 6.78 6.50
CA VAL A 73 28.99 6.40 5.80
C VAL A 73 27.87 7.36 6.24
N GLY A 74 27.07 7.81 5.29
CA GLY A 74 25.99 8.78 5.51
C GLY A 74 26.41 10.24 5.35
N SER A 75 27.70 10.56 5.19
CA SER A 75 28.13 11.94 4.89
C SER A 75 27.55 12.39 3.56
N ALA A 76 27.12 13.65 3.48
CA ALA A 76 26.64 14.29 2.26
C ALA A 76 27.83 14.98 1.55
N ILE A 77 27.97 14.72 0.25
CA ILE A 77 29.03 15.29 -0.57
C ILE A 77 28.47 15.83 -1.88
N ILE A 78 29.20 16.79 -2.45
CA ILE A 78 29.07 17.26 -3.82
C ILE A 78 30.35 16.84 -4.54
N ALA A 79 30.22 16.13 -5.66
CA ALA A 79 31.35 15.70 -6.47
C ALA A 79 31.22 16.26 -7.89
N ARG A 80 32.29 16.87 -8.39
CA ARG A 80 32.44 17.26 -9.80
C ARG A 80 33.51 16.38 -10.43
N GLY A 81 33.18 15.76 -11.55
CA GLY A 81 34.08 14.80 -12.20
C GLY A 81 33.59 14.36 -13.57
N VAL A 82 34.44 13.61 -14.27
CA VAL A 82 34.17 13.10 -15.62
C VAL A 82 33.54 11.71 -15.53
N ILE A 83 32.47 11.46 -16.28
CA ILE A 83 31.88 10.12 -16.39
C ILE A 83 32.68 9.30 -17.40
N VAL A 84 33.16 8.13 -16.97
CA VAL A 84 33.98 7.21 -17.78
C VAL A 84 33.28 5.86 -17.84
N GLU A 85 33.18 5.30 -19.05
CA GLU A 85 32.59 3.98 -19.25
C GLU A 85 33.51 2.86 -18.74
N THR A 86 32.89 1.83 -18.16
CA THR A 86 33.61 0.69 -17.60
C THR A 86 33.03 -0.63 -18.12
N PRO A 87 33.18 -0.95 -19.42
CA PRO A 87 32.48 -2.07 -20.08
C PRO A 87 32.84 -3.45 -19.51
N ASN A 88 33.99 -3.57 -18.85
CA ASN A 88 34.47 -4.81 -18.24
C ASN A 88 34.22 -4.87 -16.71
N ALA A 89 33.57 -3.85 -16.13
CA ALA A 89 33.29 -3.79 -14.70
C ALA A 89 31.82 -4.16 -14.40
N ARG A 90 31.50 -4.33 -13.11
CA ARG A 90 30.14 -4.62 -12.66
C ARG A 90 29.19 -3.44 -12.90
N GLN A 91 29.68 -2.23 -12.70
CA GLN A 91 28.99 -1.00 -13.03
C GLN A 91 29.27 -0.62 -14.50
N PRO A 92 28.29 -0.06 -15.23
CA PRO A 92 28.49 0.31 -16.63
C PRO A 92 29.39 1.55 -16.81
N PHE A 93 29.49 2.39 -15.78
CA PHE A 93 30.32 3.59 -15.76
C PHE A 93 30.69 3.96 -14.32
N GLU A 94 31.65 4.88 -14.19
CA GLU A 94 32.04 5.52 -12.93
C GLU A 94 32.39 7.00 -13.15
N MET A 95 32.47 7.77 -12.06
CA MET A 95 32.94 9.16 -12.10
C MET A 95 34.40 9.23 -11.66
N GLN A 96 35.27 9.81 -12.49
CA GLN A 96 36.61 10.24 -12.10
C GLN A 96 36.53 11.64 -11.49
N ALA A 97 36.64 11.74 -10.18
CA ALA A 97 36.45 12.99 -9.44
C ALA A 97 37.60 13.98 -9.68
N ARG A 98 37.23 15.24 -9.91
CA ARG A 98 38.14 16.40 -9.96
C ARG A 98 38.01 17.25 -8.71
N GLU A 99 36.83 17.32 -8.13
CA GLU A 99 36.55 18.03 -6.89
C GLU A 99 35.52 17.27 -6.07
N ILE A 100 35.73 17.20 -4.76
CA ILE A 100 34.76 16.69 -3.80
C ILE A 100 34.66 17.68 -2.65
N THR A 101 33.46 18.24 -2.46
CA THR A 101 33.12 19.14 -1.35
C THR A 101 32.25 18.40 -0.36
N VAL A 102 32.54 18.55 0.93
CA VAL A 102 31.70 18.02 2.01
C VAL A 102 30.56 19.00 2.27
N GLU A 103 29.32 18.57 2.02
CA GLU A 103 28.12 19.35 2.30
C GLU A 103 27.66 19.14 3.76
N GLY A 104 27.80 17.92 4.27
CA GLY A 104 27.43 17.58 5.64
C GLY A 104 28.14 16.34 6.15
N LEU A 105 28.77 16.45 7.32
CA LEU A 105 29.47 15.34 7.95
C LEU A 105 28.48 14.36 8.60
N SER A 106 28.72 13.07 8.42
CA SER A 106 28.12 12.01 9.23
C SER A 106 29.02 11.63 10.39
N THR A 107 28.42 11.16 11.49
CA THR A 107 29.10 10.74 12.69
C THR A 107 29.37 9.22 12.68
N PRO A 108 30.38 8.73 13.42
CA PRO A 108 30.72 7.30 13.46
C PRO A 108 29.61 6.40 13.99
N ASP A 109 28.69 6.93 14.80
CA ASP A 109 27.56 6.22 15.39
C ASP A 109 26.35 6.13 14.45
N TYR A 110 26.48 6.53 13.17
CA TYR A 110 25.42 6.41 12.18
C TYR A 110 24.83 4.98 12.13
N PRO A 111 23.53 4.78 12.41
CA PRO A 111 22.93 3.47 12.58
C PRO A 111 23.06 2.51 11.38
N LEU A 112 22.98 3.05 10.15
CA LEU A 112 23.00 2.27 8.92
C LEU A 112 24.43 2.05 8.38
N GLN A 113 25.30 1.54 9.25
CA GLN A 113 26.63 1.06 8.85
C GLN A 113 26.51 -0.03 7.77
N LYS A 114 27.59 -0.22 6.98
CA LYS A 114 27.70 -1.21 5.90
C LYS A 114 27.76 -2.65 6.43
N LYS A 115 26.69 -3.10 7.05
CA LYS A 115 26.45 -4.44 7.57
C LYS A 115 24.99 -4.82 7.37
N ARG A 116 24.67 -6.10 7.51
CA ARG A 116 23.27 -6.55 7.52
C ARG A 116 22.60 -6.07 8.81
N HIS A 117 21.38 -5.56 8.67
CA HIS A 117 20.50 -5.19 9.77
C HIS A 117 19.25 -6.07 9.72
N THR A 118 18.67 -6.39 10.88
CA THR A 118 17.39 -7.11 10.95
C THR A 118 16.23 -6.15 10.68
N MET A 119 15.07 -6.66 10.26
CA MET A 119 13.88 -5.82 10.07
C MET A 119 13.44 -5.23 11.41
N GLU A 120 13.56 -5.99 12.50
CA GLU A 120 13.25 -5.55 13.87
C GLU A 120 14.06 -4.31 14.24
N TYR A 121 15.36 -4.30 13.96
CA TYR A 121 16.21 -3.13 14.22
C TYR A 121 15.83 -1.95 13.31
N LEU A 122 15.58 -2.20 12.03
CA LEU A 122 15.18 -1.14 11.11
C LEU A 122 13.86 -0.47 11.53
N ARG A 123 12.93 -1.22 12.11
CA ARG A 123 11.68 -0.69 12.71
C ARG A 123 11.91 0.24 13.90
N THR A 124 13.04 0.16 14.60
CA THR A 124 13.36 1.09 15.71
C THR A 124 13.98 2.41 15.24
N ILE A 125 14.30 2.55 13.95
CA ILE A 125 14.87 3.76 13.37
C ILE A 125 14.10 4.19 12.10
N PRO A 126 12.77 4.38 12.18
CA PRO A 126 11.93 4.64 11.01
C PRO A 126 12.40 5.87 10.22
N HIS A 127 12.87 6.91 10.90
CA HIS A 127 13.41 8.14 10.30
C HIS A 127 14.67 7.92 9.42
N LEU A 128 15.41 6.82 9.58
CA LEU A 128 16.61 6.51 8.78
C LEU A 128 16.42 5.34 7.82
N ARG A 129 15.54 4.36 8.14
CA ARG A 129 15.44 3.12 7.37
C ARG A 129 15.20 3.31 5.85
N PRO A 130 14.52 4.36 5.33
CA PRO A 130 14.42 4.60 3.88
C PRO A 130 15.77 4.71 3.16
N ARG A 131 16.86 5.02 3.89
CA ARG A 131 18.21 5.07 3.32
C ARG A 131 18.82 3.67 3.11
N SER A 132 18.26 2.61 3.70
CA SER A 132 18.67 1.23 3.41
C SER A 132 18.25 0.78 2.01
N ASN A 133 18.88 -0.25 1.45
CA ASN A 133 18.48 -0.79 0.14
C ASN A 133 17.05 -1.33 0.18
N THR A 134 16.68 -2.11 1.21
CA THR A 134 15.36 -2.70 1.36
C THR A 134 14.26 -1.65 1.32
N PHE A 135 14.32 -0.63 2.18
CA PHE A 135 13.25 0.35 2.25
C PHE A 135 13.31 1.38 1.12
N SER A 136 14.48 1.60 0.51
CA SER A 136 14.56 2.33 -0.76
C SER A 136 13.76 1.63 -1.85
N ALA A 137 13.90 0.30 -2.00
CA ALA A 137 13.12 -0.48 -2.95
C ALA A 137 11.61 -0.45 -2.62
N VAL A 138 11.25 -0.78 -1.38
CA VAL A 138 9.85 -0.87 -0.94
C VAL A 138 9.11 0.46 -1.11
N PHE A 139 9.68 1.59 -0.67
CA PHE A 139 8.99 2.88 -0.75
C PHE A 139 8.95 3.46 -2.16
N ARG A 140 9.91 3.12 -3.04
CA ARG A 140 9.81 3.43 -4.47
C ARG A 140 8.70 2.64 -5.15
N ILE A 141 8.64 1.33 -4.92
CA ILE A 141 7.56 0.48 -5.42
C ILE A 141 6.22 1.00 -4.91
N ARG A 142 6.09 1.31 -3.61
CA ARG A 142 4.88 1.93 -3.03
C ARG A 142 4.47 3.20 -3.78
N SER A 143 5.41 4.11 -4.05
CA SER A 143 5.12 5.34 -4.81
C SER A 143 4.61 5.05 -6.22
N LEU A 144 5.18 4.05 -6.90
CA LEU A 144 4.77 3.66 -8.26
C LEU A 144 3.42 2.96 -8.26
N ILE A 145 3.10 2.14 -7.26
CA ILE A 145 1.77 1.53 -7.09
C ILE A 145 0.71 2.63 -6.95
N ALA A 146 0.94 3.63 -6.09
CA ALA A 146 0.01 4.75 -5.93
C ALA A 146 -0.21 5.52 -7.24
N TYR A 147 0.88 5.80 -7.96
CA TYR A 147 0.80 6.46 -9.27
C TYR A 147 0.04 5.61 -10.29
N ALA A 148 0.32 4.31 -10.37
CA ALA A 148 -0.38 3.38 -11.27
C ALA A 148 -1.88 3.30 -10.98
N ILE A 149 -2.28 3.31 -9.71
CA ILE A 149 -3.69 3.33 -9.30
C ILE A 149 -4.39 4.59 -9.81
N HIS A 150 -3.80 5.78 -9.55
CA HIS A 150 -4.36 7.03 -10.05
C HIS A 150 -4.44 7.06 -11.57
N GLN A 151 -3.39 6.60 -12.26
CA GLN A 151 -3.36 6.56 -13.71
C GLN A 151 -4.44 5.61 -14.26
N PHE A 152 -4.55 4.39 -13.71
CA PHE A 152 -5.57 3.43 -14.11
C PHE A 152 -6.97 4.03 -14.02
N PHE A 153 -7.34 4.58 -12.87
CA PHE A 153 -8.70 5.10 -12.68
C PHE A 153 -8.98 6.33 -13.54
N GLN A 154 -8.04 7.29 -13.61
CA GLN A 154 -8.24 8.50 -14.42
C GLN A 154 -8.29 8.22 -15.92
N GLU A 155 -7.47 7.30 -16.43
CA GLU A 155 -7.50 6.88 -17.84
C GLU A 155 -8.79 6.10 -18.18
N ASN A 156 -9.42 5.46 -17.19
CA ASN A 156 -10.71 4.78 -17.32
C ASN A 156 -11.91 5.68 -16.97
N GLY A 157 -11.70 7.01 -16.85
CA GLY A 157 -12.79 7.99 -16.70
C GLY A 157 -13.40 8.06 -15.29
N PHE A 158 -12.70 7.57 -14.27
CA PHE A 158 -13.13 7.73 -12.89
C PHE A 158 -12.74 9.11 -12.33
N VAL A 159 -13.58 9.65 -11.46
CA VAL A 159 -13.31 10.89 -10.73
C VAL A 159 -12.71 10.56 -9.36
N TYR A 160 -11.54 11.12 -9.06
CA TYR A 160 -10.95 11.02 -7.72
C TYR A 160 -11.72 11.90 -6.75
N VAL A 161 -12.23 11.31 -5.67
CA VAL A 161 -13.01 12.00 -4.64
C VAL A 161 -12.36 11.86 -3.28
N HIS A 162 -12.52 12.89 -2.44
CA HIS A 162 -12.09 12.85 -1.04
C HIS A 162 -13.32 12.68 -0.15
N THR A 163 -13.38 11.56 0.55
CA THR A 163 -14.42 11.27 1.55
C THR A 163 -14.00 11.79 2.93
N PRO A 164 -14.96 12.09 3.83
CA PRO A 164 -14.66 12.54 5.18
C PRO A 164 -13.88 11.50 5.99
N LEU A 165 -12.90 11.96 6.80
CA LEU A 165 -12.17 11.09 7.72
C LEU A 165 -12.82 11.04 9.11
N ILE A 166 -13.43 12.13 9.54
CA ILE A 166 -14.22 12.19 10.78
C ILE A 166 -15.67 11.90 10.41
N THR A 167 -16.26 10.89 11.03
CA THR A 167 -17.61 10.43 10.74
C THR A 167 -18.43 10.22 12.01
N SER A 168 -19.76 10.24 11.88
CA SER A 168 -20.69 9.81 12.93
C SER A 168 -21.37 8.48 12.61
N SER A 169 -21.03 7.85 11.48
CA SER A 169 -21.60 6.58 11.03
C SER A 169 -20.53 5.49 10.99
N ASP A 170 -20.94 4.25 11.25
CA ASP A 170 -20.10 3.07 11.07
C ASP A 170 -20.37 2.47 9.69
N ALA A 171 -19.40 2.55 8.78
CA ALA A 171 -19.58 2.05 7.42
C ALA A 171 -19.80 0.53 7.35
N GLU A 172 -19.22 -0.23 8.27
CA GLU A 172 -19.28 -1.69 8.29
C GLU A 172 -20.34 -2.21 9.28
N GLY A 173 -20.74 -1.39 10.26
CA GLY A 173 -21.81 -1.65 11.23
C GLY A 173 -21.44 -2.59 12.37
N ALA A 174 -20.15 -2.90 12.54
CA ALA A 174 -19.65 -3.85 13.54
C ALA A 174 -18.20 -3.60 14.00
N GLY A 175 -17.54 -2.52 13.53
CA GLY A 175 -16.10 -2.30 13.74
C GLY A 175 -15.79 -1.52 15.02
N GLU A 176 -14.66 -1.84 15.68
CA GLU A 176 -14.11 -0.97 16.71
C GLU A 176 -13.49 0.28 16.04
N MET A 177 -14.07 1.45 16.29
CA MET A 177 -13.63 2.74 15.72
C MET A 177 -12.91 3.62 16.75
N PHE A 178 -11.94 4.42 16.30
CA PHE A 178 -11.32 5.43 17.16
C PHE A 178 -12.26 6.61 17.37
N GLU A 179 -12.57 6.93 18.62
CA GLU A 179 -13.37 8.11 18.95
C GLU A 179 -12.55 9.39 18.80
N VAL A 180 -13.13 10.40 18.14
CA VAL A 180 -12.55 11.73 17.96
C VAL A 180 -13.36 12.69 18.80
N THR A 181 -12.73 13.29 19.81
CA THR A 181 -13.39 14.17 20.78
C THR A 181 -12.51 15.34 21.18
N THR A 182 -13.16 16.47 21.50
CA THR A 182 -12.54 17.64 22.13
C THR A 182 -12.94 17.79 23.60
N LEU A 183 -13.75 16.86 24.13
CA LEU A 183 -14.15 16.87 25.53
C LEU A 183 -12.93 16.70 26.44
N GLU A 184 -12.94 17.42 27.57
CA GLU A 184 -11.94 17.24 28.61
C GLU A 184 -12.15 15.88 29.30
N LEU A 185 -11.27 14.91 29.05
CA LEU A 185 -11.40 13.55 29.56
C LEU A 185 -11.35 13.49 31.10
N LYS A 186 -10.76 14.48 31.77
CA LYS A 186 -10.76 14.55 33.25
C LYS A 186 -12.06 15.08 33.84
N ASP A 187 -12.86 15.79 33.05
CA ASP A 187 -14.10 16.44 33.49
C ASP A 187 -15.16 16.35 32.38
N VAL A 188 -15.45 15.12 31.97
CA VAL A 188 -16.43 14.85 30.90
C VAL A 188 -17.81 15.25 31.38
N ALA A 189 -18.44 16.20 30.68
CA ALA A 189 -19.81 16.61 30.95
C ALA A 189 -20.77 15.43 30.77
N LYS A 190 -21.74 15.31 31.68
CA LYS A 190 -22.71 14.21 31.68
C LYS A 190 -24.14 14.72 31.60
N ASN A 191 -24.98 13.92 30.95
CA ASN A 191 -26.43 14.05 30.99
C ASN A 191 -26.98 13.66 32.37
N PRO A 192 -28.26 14.00 32.69
CA PRO A 192 -28.90 13.60 33.96
C PRO A 192 -28.92 12.09 34.22
N ASP A 193 -28.87 11.26 33.17
CA ASP A 193 -28.82 9.79 33.27
C ASP A 193 -27.39 9.24 33.49
N GLY A 194 -26.38 10.10 33.55
CA GLY A 194 -24.98 9.76 33.75
C GLY A 194 -24.21 9.39 32.47
N SER A 195 -24.86 9.38 31.30
CA SER A 195 -24.20 9.24 30.01
C SER A 195 -23.40 10.49 29.64
N VAL A 196 -22.44 10.38 28.71
CA VAL A 196 -21.64 11.52 28.23
C VAL A 196 -22.55 12.49 27.44
N ASP A 197 -22.45 13.78 27.77
CA ASP A 197 -23.15 14.85 27.06
C ASP A 197 -22.38 15.26 25.81
N TYR A 198 -22.55 14.49 24.74
CA TYR A 198 -21.94 14.77 23.43
C TYR A 198 -22.45 16.06 22.77
N THR A 199 -23.51 16.70 23.28
CA THR A 199 -23.95 18.01 22.77
C THR A 199 -22.94 19.11 23.07
N LYS A 200 -21.95 18.83 23.94
CA LYS A 200 -20.83 19.71 24.27
C LYS A 200 -19.53 19.37 23.56
N ASP A 201 -19.51 18.29 22.77
CA ASP A 201 -18.36 17.98 21.93
C ASP A 201 -18.36 18.85 20.66
N PHE A 202 -17.26 18.87 19.91
CA PHE A 202 -17.04 19.76 18.76
C PHE A 202 -18.16 19.70 17.71
N PHE A 203 -18.68 18.50 17.43
CA PHE A 203 -19.72 18.26 16.42
C PHE A 203 -21.13 18.13 17.01
N ASN A 204 -21.30 18.40 18.31
CA ASN A 204 -22.56 18.21 19.07
C ASN A 204 -23.12 16.77 18.99
N LYS A 205 -22.26 15.79 18.70
CA LYS A 205 -22.56 14.35 18.64
C LYS A 205 -21.25 13.56 18.77
N ARG A 206 -21.38 12.26 19.02
CA ARG A 206 -20.25 11.33 19.04
C ARG A 206 -19.67 11.18 17.62
N THR A 207 -18.35 11.24 17.51
CA THR A 207 -17.63 11.16 16.23
C THR A 207 -16.43 10.23 16.30
N PHE A 208 -16.05 9.68 15.16
CA PHE A 208 -15.03 8.66 15.02
C PHE A 208 -14.13 8.93 13.81
N LEU A 209 -12.97 8.27 13.77
CA LEU A 209 -12.21 8.11 12.53
C LEU A 209 -12.83 6.98 11.69
N THR A 210 -12.99 7.22 10.39
CA THR A 210 -13.67 6.29 9.48
C THR A 210 -12.88 5.00 9.23
N VAL A 211 -13.61 3.89 9.09
CA VAL A 211 -13.07 2.59 8.66
C VAL A 211 -13.04 2.46 7.13
N SER A 212 -13.86 3.25 6.42
CA SER A 212 -14.04 3.21 4.96
C SER A 212 -14.75 4.47 4.47
N GLY A 213 -14.39 4.96 3.28
CA GLY A 213 -15.08 6.07 2.61
C GLY A 213 -16.33 5.66 1.83
N GLN A 214 -16.62 4.36 1.70
CA GLN A 214 -17.59 3.80 0.76
C GLN A 214 -18.98 4.47 0.82
N ILE A 215 -19.55 4.64 2.03
CA ILE A 215 -20.90 5.20 2.19
C ILE A 215 -21.00 6.63 1.65
N ASP A 216 -19.98 7.46 1.91
CA ASP A 216 -19.92 8.83 1.42
C ASP A 216 -19.59 8.87 -0.09
N GLU A 217 -18.79 7.92 -0.56
CA GLU A 217 -18.43 7.80 -1.97
C GLU A 217 -19.63 7.48 -2.87
N GLU A 218 -20.58 6.65 -2.40
CA GLU A 218 -21.78 6.33 -3.18
C GLU A 218 -22.56 7.59 -3.58
N ALA A 219 -22.56 8.64 -2.74
CA ALA A 219 -23.20 9.92 -3.08
C ALA A 219 -22.52 10.62 -4.27
N PHE A 220 -21.18 10.59 -4.33
CA PHE A 220 -20.43 11.10 -5.48
C PHE A 220 -20.67 10.25 -6.73
N THR A 221 -20.74 8.92 -6.56
CA THR A 221 -20.99 7.97 -7.66
C THR A 221 -22.33 8.25 -8.35
N MET A 222 -23.38 8.59 -7.59
CA MET A 222 -24.67 8.97 -8.16
C MET A 222 -24.61 10.24 -9.03
N ALA A 223 -23.58 11.09 -8.87
CA ALA A 223 -23.39 12.31 -9.66
C ALA A 223 -22.37 12.12 -10.81
N PHE A 224 -21.28 11.41 -10.55
CA PHE A 224 -20.12 11.31 -11.46
C PHE A 224 -19.99 9.97 -12.17
N ARG A 225 -20.93 9.06 -11.93
CA ARG A 225 -20.99 7.70 -12.47
C ARG A 225 -19.89 6.78 -11.97
N ASN A 226 -18.62 7.12 -12.15
CA ASN A 226 -17.48 6.31 -11.72
C ASN A 226 -16.59 7.16 -10.81
N THR A 227 -16.38 6.74 -9.57
CA THR A 227 -15.52 7.44 -8.61
C THR A 227 -14.55 6.49 -7.96
N TYR A 228 -13.48 7.04 -7.42
CA TYR A 228 -12.63 6.33 -6.48
C TYR A 228 -12.16 7.27 -5.38
N THR A 229 -12.06 6.78 -4.16
CA THR A 229 -11.26 7.39 -3.10
C THR A 229 -9.94 6.64 -2.92
N PHE A 230 -8.96 7.38 -2.43
CA PHE A 230 -7.65 6.90 -2.03
C PHE A 230 -7.25 7.74 -0.83
N GLY A 231 -7.46 7.19 0.36
CA GLY A 231 -7.35 7.91 1.61
C GLY A 231 -7.04 7.00 2.79
N PRO A 232 -6.70 7.59 3.96
CA PRO A 232 -6.48 6.83 5.17
C PRO A 232 -7.80 6.28 5.73
N ALA A 233 -7.71 5.09 6.30
CA ALA A 233 -8.74 4.40 7.05
C ALA A 233 -8.17 3.91 8.38
N PHE A 234 -9.03 3.72 9.37
CA PHE A 234 -8.62 3.46 10.74
C PHE A 234 -9.40 2.29 11.35
N ARG A 235 -8.73 1.43 12.11
CA ARG A 235 -9.36 0.34 12.87
C ARG A 235 -8.80 0.31 14.29
N ALA A 236 -9.67 0.37 15.28
CA ALA A 236 -9.29 0.40 16.70
C ALA A 236 -9.22 -0.98 17.35
N GLU A 237 -9.40 -2.05 16.57
CA GLU A 237 -9.30 -3.43 17.04
C GLU A 237 -7.96 -3.68 17.74
N ASN A 238 -8.01 -4.35 18.89
CA ASN A 238 -6.83 -4.74 19.65
C ASN A 238 -6.08 -5.94 19.01
N SER A 239 -5.65 -5.79 17.76
CA SER A 239 -4.99 -6.81 16.94
C SER A 239 -3.52 -6.46 16.70
N ASN A 240 -2.60 -7.18 17.36
CA ASN A 240 -1.16 -7.01 17.19
C ASN A 240 -0.54 -8.15 16.38
N THR A 241 -0.80 -8.18 15.08
CA THR A 241 -0.27 -9.22 14.17
C THR A 241 0.63 -8.61 13.10
N ALA A 242 1.25 -9.44 12.25
CA ALA A 242 2.09 -8.98 11.13
C ALA A 242 1.30 -8.32 9.98
N ARG A 243 -0.04 -8.38 10.00
CA ARG A 243 -0.90 -7.96 8.88
C ARG A 243 -1.88 -6.84 9.22
N HIS A 244 -1.92 -6.40 10.47
CA HIS A 244 -2.86 -5.39 10.95
C HIS A 244 -2.12 -4.11 11.37
N ALA A 245 -2.63 -2.98 10.89
CA ALA A 245 -2.27 -1.64 11.31
C ALA A 245 -3.56 -0.90 11.70
N ALA A 246 -3.44 0.01 12.66
CA ALA A 246 -4.54 0.82 13.17
C ALA A 246 -4.85 2.04 12.29
N GLU A 247 -3.85 2.49 11.52
CA GLU A 247 -3.95 3.49 10.46
C GLU A 247 -3.37 2.83 9.20
N PHE A 248 -4.11 2.86 8.10
CA PHE A 248 -3.71 2.29 6.82
C PHE A 248 -4.39 3.06 5.69
N TRP A 249 -4.07 2.76 4.44
CA TRP A 249 -4.66 3.42 3.28
C TRP A 249 -5.55 2.46 2.52
N MET A 250 -6.72 2.97 2.12
CA MET A 250 -7.69 2.25 1.30
C MET A 250 -7.81 2.93 -0.06
N VAL A 251 -7.97 2.11 -1.09
CA VAL A 251 -8.35 2.53 -2.43
C VAL A 251 -9.71 1.90 -2.71
N GLU A 252 -10.72 2.74 -2.88
CA GLU A 252 -12.11 2.30 -2.94
C GLU A 252 -12.73 2.91 -4.20
N PRO A 253 -12.93 2.14 -5.27
CA PRO A 253 -13.73 2.59 -6.41
C PRO A 253 -15.19 2.18 -6.30
N GLU A 254 -16.06 3.02 -6.83
CA GLU A 254 -17.50 2.80 -6.90
C GLU A 254 -18.04 3.20 -8.28
N MET A 255 -18.96 2.40 -8.82
CA MET A 255 -19.43 2.49 -10.21
C MET A 255 -20.95 2.40 -10.30
N ALA A 256 -21.60 3.46 -10.79
CA ALA A 256 -23.01 3.46 -11.15
C ALA A 256 -23.28 2.65 -12.41
N PHE A 257 -24.46 2.04 -12.46
CA PHE A 257 -24.91 1.09 -13.48
C PHE A 257 -24.12 -0.22 -13.55
N ALA A 258 -23.24 -0.47 -12.58
CA ALA A 258 -22.41 -1.66 -12.46
C ALA A 258 -23.05 -2.74 -11.58
N ASP A 259 -22.82 -4.01 -11.90
CA ASP A 259 -23.15 -5.16 -11.04
C ASP A 259 -21.89 -5.87 -10.50
N LEU A 260 -22.09 -6.99 -9.79
CA LEU A 260 -20.99 -7.77 -9.23
C LEU A 260 -19.96 -8.22 -10.29
N LYS A 261 -20.40 -8.50 -11.52
CA LYS A 261 -19.49 -8.88 -12.60
C LYS A 261 -18.62 -7.70 -13.01
N ASP A 262 -19.21 -6.51 -13.16
CA ASP A 262 -18.49 -5.29 -13.49
C ASP A 262 -17.45 -4.93 -12.41
N TYR A 263 -17.78 -5.14 -11.12
CA TYR A 263 -16.80 -5.10 -10.03
C TYR A 263 -15.64 -6.06 -10.30
N CYS A 264 -15.88 -7.37 -10.42
CA CYS A 264 -14.81 -8.35 -10.59
C CYS A 264 -13.93 -8.04 -11.81
N ASP A 265 -14.53 -7.62 -12.93
CA ASP A 265 -13.82 -7.22 -14.14
C ASP A 265 -12.90 -6.00 -13.90
N CYS A 266 -13.41 -4.97 -13.21
CA CYS A 266 -12.64 -3.77 -12.88
C CYS A 266 -11.48 -4.06 -11.91
N ALA A 267 -11.73 -4.85 -10.86
CA ALA A 267 -10.72 -5.24 -9.89
C ALA A 267 -9.59 -6.08 -10.52
N GLU A 268 -9.93 -7.04 -11.39
CA GLU A 268 -8.96 -7.83 -12.14
C GLU A 268 -8.12 -6.94 -13.07
N ALA A 269 -8.77 -6.05 -13.84
CA ALA A 269 -8.07 -5.13 -14.74
C ALA A 269 -7.12 -4.19 -13.99
N MET A 270 -7.58 -3.62 -12.88
CA MET A 270 -6.77 -2.74 -12.02
C MET A 270 -5.55 -3.47 -11.49
N LEU A 271 -5.73 -4.66 -10.89
CA LEU A 271 -4.63 -5.39 -10.28
C LEU A 271 -3.57 -5.81 -11.32
N LYS A 272 -4.01 -6.32 -12.48
CA LYS A 272 -3.10 -6.64 -13.59
C LYS A 272 -2.35 -5.40 -14.09
N TYR A 273 -3.03 -4.27 -14.20
CA TYR A 273 -2.43 -3.00 -14.61
C TYR A 273 -1.33 -2.56 -13.65
N ILE A 274 -1.61 -2.53 -12.34
CA ILE A 274 -0.64 -2.14 -11.31
C ILE A 274 0.60 -3.04 -11.35
N ILE A 275 0.41 -4.36 -11.44
CA ILE A 275 1.52 -5.32 -11.49
C ILE A 275 2.39 -5.07 -12.72
N ARG A 276 1.80 -4.93 -13.91
CA ARG A 276 2.54 -4.65 -15.15
C ARG A 276 3.29 -3.32 -15.07
N TYR A 277 2.62 -2.29 -14.55
CA TYR A 277 3.23 -0.97 -14.38
C TYR A 277 4.49 -1.04 -13.50
N VAL A 278 4.44 -1.75 -12.37
CA VAL A 278 5.60 -1.89 -11.48
C VAL A 278 6.69 -2.78 -12.09
N LEU A 279 6.33 -3.86 -12.79
CA LEU A 279 7.28 -4.70 -13.55
C LEU A 279 8.07 -3.88 -14.58
N GLU A 280 7.40 -2.94 -15.25
CA GLU A 280 8.02 -2.07 -16.27
C GLU A 280 8.84 -0.92 -15.66
N ASN A 281 8.37 -0.33 -14.55
CA ASN A 281 8.91 0.93 -14.03
C ASN A 281 9.83 0.79 -12.80
N ALA A 282 9.95 -0.41 -12.21
CA ALA A 282 10.84 -0.69 -11.08
C ALA A 282 11.61 -2.03 -11.20
N PRO A 283 12.21 -2.34 -12.36
CA PRO A 283 12.85 -3.64 -12.56
C PRO A 283 14.02 -3.87 -11.60
N GLU A 284 14.78 -2.84 -11.21
CA GLU A 284 15.89 -2.99 -10.29
C GLU A 284 15.45 -3.19 -8.83
N GLU A 285 14.43 -2.46 -8.38
CA GLU A 285 13.83 -2.64 -7.06
C GLU A 285 13.20 -4.03 -6.95
N LEU A 286 12.45 -4.47 -7.96
CA LEU A 286 11.85 -5.81 -7.98
C LEU A 286 12.91 -6.91 -8.05
N ALA A 287 13.98 -6.74 -8.82
CA ALA A 287 15.09 -7.69 -8.83
C ALA A 287 15.74 -7.82 -7.45
N PHE A 288 15.90 -6.70 -6.73
CA PHE A 288 16.37 -6.72 -5.34
C PHE A 288 15.39 -7.44 -4.41
N CYS A 289 14.10 -7.10 -4.48
CA CYS A 289 13.06 -7.75 -3.67
C CYS A 289 13.03 -9.26 -3.95
N ASN A 290 13.11 -9.67 -5.22
CA ASN A 290 13.15 -11.07 -5.59
C ASN A 290 14.38 -11.77 -5.01
N GLN A 291 15.56 -11.16 -5.11
CA GLN A 291 16.78 -11.81 -4.64
C GLN A 291 16.86 -11.91 -3.11
N TYR A 292 16.41 -10.89 -2.37
CA TYR A 292 16.73 -10.71 -0.96
C TYR A 292 15.53 -10.75 0.00
N ILE A 293 14.29 -10.66 -0.51
CA ILE A 293 13.07 -10.63 0.28
C ILE A 293 12.24 -11.89 0.01
N ASP A 294 11.91 -12.15 -1.25
CA ASP A 294 11.09 -13.29 -1.68
C ASP A 294 11.52 -13.82 -3.06
N GLN A 295 12.19 -14.98 -3.08
CA GLN A 295 12.78 -15.58 -4.29
C GLN A 295 11.77 -15.97 -5.36
N GLY A 296 10.49 -16.13 -5.03
CA GLY A 296 9.42 -16.43 -5.97
C GLY A 296 8.61 -15.20 -6.40
N LEU A 297 9.02 -13.98 -6.02
CA LEU A 297 8.25 -12.76 -6.25
C LEU A 297 7.96 -12.52 -7.73
N LEU A 298 8.99 -12.47 -8.58
CA LEU A 298 8.82 -12.16 -10.00
C LEU A 298 7.97 -13.22 -10.72
N GLU A 299 8.21 -14.50 -10.44
CA GLU A 299 7.42 -15.59 -10.99
C GLU A 299 5.94 -15.44 -10.61
N ARG A 300 5.65 -15.16 -9.34
CA ARG A 300 4.29 -14.93 -8.85
C ARG A 300 3.63 -13.71 -9.49
N LEU A 301 4.35 -12.59 -9.63
CA LEU A 301 3.82 -11.38 -10.24
C LEU A 301 3.48 -11.58 -11.73
N HIS A 302 4.37 -12.23 -12.50
CA HIS A 302 4.08 -12.60 -13.88
C HIS A 302 2.89 -13.57 -13.96
N HIS A 303 2.86 -14.59 -13.10
CA HIS A 303 1.76 -15.54 -13.06
C HIS A 303 0.40 -14.85 -12.84
N VAL A 304 0.30 -13.91 -11.89
CA VAL A 304 -0.95 -13.16 -11.66
C VAL A 304 -1.27 -12.22 -12.82
N ALA A 305 -0.28 -11.49 -13.35
CA ALA A 305 -0.49 -10.54 -14.45
C ALA A 305 -0.98 -11.21 -15.75
N ASP A 306 -0.60 -12.46 -15.97
CA ASP A 306 -0.88 -13.20 -17.20
C ASP A 306 -2.03 -14.21 -17.07
N SER A 307 -2.52 -14.48 -15.84
CA SER A 307 -3.63 -15.41 -15.60
C SER A 307 -5.00 -14.77 -15.77
N ASP A 308 -5.97 -15.49 -16.31
CA ASP A 308 -7.40 -15.14 -16.18
C ASP A 308 -7.92 -15.56 -14.80
N PHE A 309 -8.58 -14.65 -14.09
CA PHE A 309 -8.99 -14.92 -12.72
C PHE A 309 -10.19 -15.87 -12.70
N GLY A 310 -10.09 -16.93 -11.89
CA GLY A 310 -11.20 -17.85 -11.66
C GLY A 310 -12.37 -17.14 -10.98
N ARG A 311 -13.57 -17.69 -11.13
CA ARG A 311 -14.77 -17.22 -10.41
C ARG A 311 -15.51 -18.43 -9.88
N ILE A 312 -15.83 -18.42 -8.59
CA ILE A 312 -16.54 -19.51 -7.92
C ILE A 312 -17.50 -18.93 -6.89
N ASP A 313 -18.71 -19.47 -6.80
CA ASP A 313 -19.61 -19.11 -5.71
C ASP A 313 -19.10 -19.70 -4.40
N TYR A 314 -19.23 -18.97 -3.30
CA TYR A 314 -18.86 -19.37 -1.95
C TYR A 314 -19.38 -20.77 -1.61
N THR A 315 -20.62 -21.05 -1.99
CA THR A 315 -21.26 -22.35 -1.74
C THR A 315 -20.49 -23.50 -2.41
N ASP A 316 -19.94 -23.29 -3.60
CA ASP A 316 -19.14 -24.29 -4.30
C ASP A 316 -17.69 -24.30 -3.82
N ALA A 317 -17.13 -23.14 -3.45
CA ALA A 317 -15.82 -23.05 -2.83
C ALA A 317 -15.75 -23.84 -1.52
N VAL A 318 -16.77 -23.71 -0.66
CA VAL A 318 -16.92 -24.50 0.57
C VAL A 318 -17.00 -25.99 0.26
N LYS A 319 -17.79 -26.42 -0.73
CA LYS A 319 -17.88 -27.84 -1.11
C LYS A 319 -16.55 -28.41 -1.57
N GLU A 320 -15.74 -27.62 -2.29
CA GLU A 320 -14.40 -28.06 -2.69
C GLU A 320 -13.47 -28.14 -1.47
N LEU A 321 -13.47 -27.14 -0.60
CA LEU A 321 -12.66 -27.09 0.61
C LEU A 321 -13.02 -28.19 1.62
N GLU A 322 -14.30 -28.52 1.79
CA GLU A 322 -14.77 -29.56 2.71
C GLU A 322 -14.17 -30.94 2.39
N LYS A 323 -13.85 -31.23 1.12
CA LYS A 323 -13.16 -32.48 0.72
C LYS A 323 -11.74 -32.57 1.28
N HIS A 324 -11.17 -31.44 1.68
CA HIS A 324 -9.81 -31.30 2.19
C HIS A 324 -9.78 -30.88 3.67
N ASN A 325 -10.91 -30.92 4.37
CA ASN A 325 -11.01 -30.46 5.75
C ASN A 325 -9.96 -31.08 6.69
N ASP A 326 -9.51 -32.30 6.43
CA ASP A 326 -8.47 -32.99 7.21
C ASP A 326 -7.07 -32.36 7.10
N GLN A 327 -6.86 -31.44 6.16
CA GLN A 327 -5.61 -30.71 5.97
C GLN A 327 -5.61 -29.33 6.65
N PHE A 328 -6.76 -28.86 7.12
CA PHE A 328 -6.92 -27.52 7.69
C PHE A 328 -6.92 -27.53 9.21
N GLU A 329 -6.33 -26.49 9.80
CA GLU A 329 -6.44 -26.23 11.23
C GLU A 329 -7.87 -25.82 11.60
N TYR A 330 -8.48 -24.96 10.78
CA TYR A 330 -9.86 -24.51 10.92
C TYR A 330 -10.74 -25.26 9.91
N LYS A 331 -11.71 -26.02 10.41
CA LYS A 331 -12.64 -26.77 9.54
C LYS A 331 -13.58 -25.79 8.82
N VAL A 332 -13.71 -25.97 7.51
CA VAL A 332 -14.63 -25.23 6.65
C VAL A 332 -16.01 -25.86 6.70
N SER A 333 -17.04 -25.01 6.77
CA SER A 333 -18.44 -25.40 6.62
C SER A 333 -19.27 -24.22 6.12
N TRP A 334 -20.40 -24.48 5.47
CA TRP A 334 -21.23 -23.41 4.93
C TRP A 334 -21.72 -22.46 6.05
N GLY A 335 -21.47 -21.17 5.87
CA GLY A 335 -21.78 -20.11 6.84
C GLY A 335 -20.58 -19.62 7.65
N CYS A 336 -19.42 -20.31 7.60
CA CYS A 336 -18.19 -19.77 8.19
C CYS A 336 -17.48 -18.82 7.22
N ASP A 337 -16.80 -17.82 7.77
CA ASP A 337 -15.89 -17.02 6.96
C ASP A 337 -14.64 -17.85 6.63
N LEU A 338 -14.08 -17.64 5.44
CA LEU A 338 -12.89 -18.37 4.99
C LEU A 338 -11.65 -17.80 5.67
N GLN A 339 -10.76 -18.67 6.14
CA GLN A 339 -9.48 -18.27 6.70
C GLN A 339 -8.42 -18.21 5.60
N THR A 340 -7.30 -17.51 5.85
CA THR A 340 -6.19 -17.42 4.89
C THR A 340 -5.71 -18.79 4.39
N GLU A 341 -5.70 -19.83 5.24
CA GLU A 341 -5.30 -21.17 4.79
C GLU A 341 -6.24 -21.73 3.70
N HIS A 342 -7.54 -21.45 3.78
CA HIS A 342 -8.55 -21.89 2.82
C HIS A 342 -8.46 -21.09 1.53
N GLU A 343 -8.30 -19.77 1.65
CA GLU A 343 -8.14 -18.86 0.51
C GLU A 343 -6.88 -19.21 -0.32
N ARG A 344 -5.78 -19.48 0.37
CA ARG A 344 -4.55 -19.94 -0.26
C ARG A 344 -4.72 -21.31 -0.89
N PHE A 345 -5.41 -22.24 -0.24
CA PHE A 345 -5.67 -23.56 -0.82
C PHE A 345 -6.48 -23.47 -2.13
N LEU A 346 -7.48 -22.59 -2.18
CA LEU A 346 -8.24 -22.32 -3.42
C LEU A 346 -7.32 -21.84 -4.54
N THR A 347 -6.45 -20.87 -4.27
CA THR A 347 -5.61 -20.23 -5.30
C THR A 347 -4.37 -21.05 -5.68
N GLU A 348 -3.77 -21.78 -4.73
CA GLU A 348 -2.50 -22.50 -4.89
C GLU A 348 -2.69 -23.97 -5.29
N GLU A 349 -3.71 -24.65 -4.76
CA GLU A 349 -3.89 -26.11 -4.95
C GLU A 349 -5.03 -26.44 -5.92
N ILE A 350 -6.20 -25.80 -5.74
CA ILE A 350 -7.40 -26.11 -6.53
C ILE A 350 -7.35 -25.44 -7.91
N PHE A 351 -7.26 -24.10 -7.93
CA PHE A 351 -7.33 -23.33 -9.17
C PHE A 351 -5.96 -23.05 -9.80
N LYS A 352 -4.90 -22.96 -8.99
CA LYS A 352 -3.52 -22.65 -9.44
C LYS A 352 -3.44 -21.32 -10.19
N ARG A 353 -4.24 -20.35 -9.77
CA ARG A 353 -4.39 -18.99 -10.30
C ARG A 353 -5.20 -18.13 -9.32
N PRO A 354 -5.22 -16.80 -9.46
CA PRO A 354 -6.12 -15.93 -8.70
C PRO A 354 -7.60 -16.29 -8.93
N VAL A 355 -8.43 -16.08 -7.90
CA VAL A 355 -9.85 -16.47 -7.90
C VAL A 355 -10.69 -15.43 -7.18
N PHE A 356 -11.83 -15.06 -7.77
CA PHE A 356 -12.92 -14.43 -7.05
C PHE A 356 -13.81 -15.49 -6.42
N VAL A 357 -13.96 -15.45 -5.10
CA VAL A 357 -15.03 -16.15 -4.40
C VAL A 357 -16.20 -15.19 -4.30
N MET A 358 -17.41 -15.61 -4.71
CA MET A 358 -18.56 -14.73 -4.91
C MET A 358 -19.77 -15.21 -4.13
N ASN A 359 -20.79 -14.37 -3.95
CA ASN A 359 -22.09 -14.77 -3.41
C ASN A 359 -22.03 -15.37 -1.99
N TYR A 360 -21.43 -14.62 -1.06
CA TYR A 360 -21.25 -15.02 0.34
C TYR A 360 -22.57 -15.06 1.13
N PRO A 361 -22.64 -15.83 2.24
CA PRO A 361 -23.79 -15.84 3.14
C PRO A 361 -24.10 -14.44 3.66
N LYS A 362 -25.39 -14.06 3.66
CA LYS A 362 -25.85 -12.74 4.11
C LYS A 362 -25.44 -12.47 5.56
N GLU A 363 -25.44 -13.49 6.39
CA GLU A 363 -25.27 -13.41 7.85
C GLU A 363 -23.87 -12.94 8.28
N ILE A 364 -22.85 -13.12 7.43
CA ILE A 364 -21.44 -12.79 7.72
C ILE A 364 -20.94 -11.57 6.93
N LYS A 365 -21.83 -10.86 6.25
CA LYS A 365 -21.49 -9.70 5.40
C LYS A 365 -22.32 -8.47 5.77
N SER A 366 -21.82 -7.30 5.36
CA SER A 366 -22.34 -5.99 5.75
C SER A 366 -23.75 -5.70 5.20
N PHE A 367 -24.47 -4.80 5.88
CA PHE A 367 -25.88 -4.49 5.59
C PHE A 367 -26.14 -3.92 4.18
N TYR A 368 -25.14 -3.26 3.58
CA TYR A 368 -25.25 -2.57 2.30
C TYR A 368 -25.14 -3.51 1.09
N MET A 369 -24.78 -4.78 1.27
CA MET A 369 -24.55 -5.70 0.16
C MET A 369 -25.88 -6.18 -0.46
N LYS A 370 -25.97 -6.20 -1.78
CA LYS A 370 -27.16 -6.59 -2.54
C LYS A 370 -27.61 -8.00 -2.17
N GLN A 371 -28.86 -8.16 -1.76
CA GLN A 371 -29.42 -9.48 -1.40
C GLN A 371 -29.79 -10.28 -2.65
N ASN A 372 -29.24 -11.48 -2.77
CA ASN A 372 -29.48 -12.36 -3.91
C ASN A 372 -30.92 -12.95 -3.88
N PRO A 373 -31.45 -13.38 -5.04
CA PRO A 373 -32.81 -13.95 -5.12
C PRO A 373 -33.02 -15.24 -4.30
N ASP A 374 -31.96 -15.92 -3.89
CA ASP A 374 -32.01 -17.14 -3.08
C ASP A 374 -32.43 -16.91 -1.61
N GLY A 375 -32.43 -15.65 -1.17
CA GLY A 375 -32.75 -15.24 0.20
C GLY A 375 -31.71 -15.64 1.26
N LYS A 376 -30.53 -16.12 0.84
CA LYS A 376 -29.46 -16.63 1.73
C LYS A 376 -28.12 -15.94 1.52
N THR A 377 -27.83 -15.50 0.30
CA THR A 377 -26.54 -14.92 -0.05
C THR A 377 -26.67 -13.44 -0.43
N VAL A 378 -25.53 -12.77 -0.47
CA VAL A 378 -25.39 -11.40 -0.96
C VAL A 378 -24.38 -11.36 -2.10
N ALA A 379 -24.55 -10.44 -3.05
CA ALA A 379 -23.65 -10.26 -4.19
C ALA A 379 -22.34 -9.57 -3.77
N ALA A 380 -21.57 -10.26 -2.93
CA ALA A 380 -20.23 -9.92 -2.50
C ALA A 380 -19.21 -10.73 -3.29
N ALA A 381 -18.00 -10.20 -3.45
CA ALA A 381 -16.88 -10.98 -3.95
C ALA A 381 -15.56 -10.57 -3.30
N ASP A 382 -14.74 -11.58 -3.00
CA ASP A 382 -13.41 -11.44 -2.44
C ASP A 382 -12.41 -11.97 -3.50
N CYS A 383 -11.48 -11.11 -3.92
CA CYS A 383 -10.42 -11.44 -4.85
C CYS A 383 -9.24 -12.06 -4.09
N LEU A 384 -8.98 -13.34 -4.35
CA LEU A 384 -7.91 -14.09 -3.73
C LEU A 384 -6.73 -14.22 -4.68
N VAL A 385 -5.52 -13.99 -4.16
CA VAL A 385 -4.26 -14.21 -4.89
C VAL A 385 -3.36 -15.22 -4.17
N PRO A 386 -2.57 -16.02 -4.92
CA PRO A 386 -1.61 -16.94 -4.33
C PRO A 386 -0.67 -16.23 -3.35
N GLY A 387 -0.35 -16.86 -2.22
CA GLY A 387 0.57 -16.38 -1.20
C GLY A 387 -0.08 -15.64 -0.03
N ILE A 388 -0.98 -14.68 -0.28
CA ILE A 388 -1.58 -13.86 0.79
C ILE A 388 -3.07 -14.09 1.04
N GLY A 389 -3.80 -14.69 0.10
CA GLY A 389 -5.26 -14.83 0.18
C GLY A 389 -5.96 -13.58 -0.34
N GLU A 390 -6.95 -13.07 0.39
CA GLU A 390 -7.74 -11.89 0.02
C GLU A 390 -6.87 -10.63 -0.18
N ILE A 391 -6.96 -10.02 -1.37
CA ILE A 391 -6.33 -8.74 -1.69
C ILE A 391 -7.35 -7.61 -1.92
N ILE A 392 -8.54 -7.92 -2.43
CA ILE A 392 -9.63 -6.97 -2.70
C ILE A 392 -10.93 -7.58 -2.19
N GLY A 393 -11.75 -6.81 -1.49
CA GLY A 393 -13.09 -7.20 -1.05
C GLY A 393 -14.12 -6.17 -1.49
N GLY A 394 -15.32 -6.60 -1.87
CA GLY A 394 -16.32 -5.70 -2.42
C GLY A 394 -17.67 -6.34 -2.66
N SER A 395 -18.61 -5.55 -3.19
CA SER A 395 -19.97 -6.03 -3.47
C SER A 395 -20.71 -5.14 -4.45
N GLN A 396 -21.74 -5.71 -5.07
CA GLN A 396 -22.85 -4.90 -5.56
C GLN A 396 -23.65 -4.36 -4.36
N ARG A 397 -24.09 -3.11 -4.44
CA ARG A 397 -24.80 -2.44 -3.34
C ARG A 397 -26.31 -2.69 -3.41
N GLU A 398 -26.98 -2.72 -2.27
CA GLU A 398 -28.43 -2.86 -2.19
C GLU A 398 -29.10 -1.55 -2.63
N ASP A 399 -29.62 -1.56 -3.86
CA ASP A 399 -30.30 -0.44 -4.50
C ASP A 399 -31.82 -0.38 -4.20
N ASP A 400 -32.38 -1.41 -3.53
CA ASP A 400 -33.77 -1.45 -3.09
C ASP A 400 -33.90 -0.92 -1.65
N LEU A 401 -34.64 0.19 -1.49
CA LEU A 401 -34.82 0.87 -0.21
C LEU A 401 -35.47 -0.02 0.86
N GLU A 402 -36.44 -0.85 0.50
CA GLU A 402 -37.14 -1.71 1.46
C GLU A 402 -36.24 -2.85 1.95
N LYS A 403 -35.48 -3.45 1.03
CA LYS A 403 -34.49 -4.48 1.37
C LYS A 403 -33.36 -3.93 2.24
N LEU A 404 -32.83 -2.76 1.89
CA LEU A 404 -31.79 -2.07 2.65
C LEU A 404 -32.27 -1.74 4.07
N THR A 405 -33.44 -1.10 4.18
CA THR A 405 -34.03 -0.72 5.47
C THR A 405 -34.28 -1.93 6.37
N ARG A 406 -34.82 -3.01 5.80
CA ARG A 406 -35.06 -4.27 6.52
C ARG A 406 -33.75 -4.87 7.03
N ARG A 407 -32.69 -4.86 6.22
CA ARG A 407 -31.38 -5.37 6.64
C ARG A 407 -30.77 -4.54 7.76
N MET A 408 -30.92 -3.22 7.71
CA MET A 408 -30.51 -2.33 8.81
C MET A 408 -31.28 -2.64 10.11
N ASP A 409 -32.58 -2.95 10.03
CA ASP A 409 -33.39 -3.36 11.18
C ASP A 409 -32.92 -4.71 11.76
N GLU A 410 -32.60 -5.69 10.89
CA GLU A 410 -32.01 -6.98 11.29
C GLU A 410 -30.69 -6.83 12.05
N MET A 411 -29.90 -5.80 11.72
CA MET A 411 -28.59 -5.51 12.32
C MET A 411 -28.64 -4.47 13.44
N HIS A 412 -29.85 -4.08 13.88
CA HIS A 412 -30.06 -3.11 14.97
C HIS A 412 -29.39 -1.74 14.73
N MET A 413 -29.31 -1.31 13.47
CA MET A 413 -28.68 -0.05 13.10
C MET A 413 -29.63 1.14 13.30
N ASN A 414 -29.08 2.28 13.72
CA ASN A 414 -29.83 3.53 13.81
C ASN A 414 -29.99 4.20 12.44
N LYS A 415 -31.17 4.07 11.82
CA LYS A 415 -31.44 4.59 10.47
C LYS A 415 -31.32 6.12 10.34
N ASP A 416 -31.47 6.86 11.42
CA ASP A 416 -31.35 8.32 11.39
C ASP A 416 -29.93 8.77 11.04
N ASP A 417 -28.91 8.00 11.42
CA ASP A 417 -27.50 8.28 11.10
C ASP A 417 -27.19 8.07 9.60
N TYR A 418 -28.03 7.31 8.90
CA TYR A 418 -27.87 6.96 7.47
C TYR A 418 -28.94 7.63 6.59
N ARG A 419 -29.61 8.68 7.06
CA ARG A 419 -30.72 9.30 6.31
C ARG A 419 -30.30 9.71 4.90
N PHE A 420 -29.11 10.30 4.73
CA PHE A 420 -28.60 10.69 3.41
C PHE A 420 -28.34 9.47 2.52
N TYR A 421 -27.82 8.39 3.10
CA TYR A 421 -27.53 7.14 2.40
C TYR A 421 -28.81 6.44 1.92
N LEU A 422 -29.88 6.48 2.73
CA LEU A 422 -31.21 6.01 2.32
C LEU A 422 -31.82 6.89 1.22
N ASP A 423 -31.54 8.19 1.20
CA ASP A 423 -32.00 9.09 0.15
C ASP A 423 -31.39 8.76 -1.22
N LEU A 424 -30.18 8.19 -1.26
CA LEU A 424 -29.57 7.67 -2.49
C LEU A 424 -30.45 6.58 -3.15
N ARG A 425 -31.26 5.86 -2.37
CA ARG A 425 -32.21 4.84 -2.88
C ARG A 425 -33.58 5.39 -3.22
N LYS A 426 -33.86 6.68 -2.95
CA LYS A 426 -35.15 7.32 -3.24
C LYS A 426 -35.13 8.10 -4.54
N TYR A 427 -34.07 8.88 -4.77
CA TYR A 427 -34.04 9.87 -5.85
C TYR A 427 -33.24 9.36 -7.05
N GLY A 428 -33.84 8.41 -7.77
CA GLY A 428 -33.21 7.81 -8.95
C GLY A 428 -32.15 6.76 -8.59
N SER A 429 -32.49 5.84 -7.68
CA SER A 429 -31.64 4.69 -7.35
C SER A 429 -31.22 3.93 -8.60
N VAL A 430 -29.99 3.45 -8.61
CA VAL A 430 -29.42 2.67 -9.71
C VAL A 430 -28.70 1.45 -9.16
N ARG A 431 -28.59 0.41 -9.99
CA ARG A 431 -27.65 -0.68 -9.76
C ARG A 431 -26.23 -0.12 -9.72
N HIS A 432 -25.44 -0.43 -8.71
CA HIS A 432 -24.06 0.02 -8.58
C HIS A 432 -23.24 -0.97 -7.75
N ALA A 433 -21.92 -0.95 -7.95
CA ALA A 433 -20.99 -1.85 -7.29
C ALA A 433 -19.65 -1.16 -7.07
N GLY A 434 -18.92 -1.62 -6.06
CA GLY A 434 -17.59 -1.15 -5.74
C GLY A 434 -16.84 -2.10 -4.85
N PHE A 435 -15.62 -1.72 -4.50
CA PHE A 435 -14.69 -2.57 -3.75
C PHE A 435 -13.64 -1.75 -3.01
N GLY A 436 -12.92 -2.40 -2.10
CA GLY A 436 -11.79 -1.84 -1.39
C GLY A 436 -10.53 -2.66 -1.63
N LEU A 437 -9.43 -1.99 -1.97
CA LEU A 437 -8.07 -2.52 -1.97
C LEU A 437 -7.32 -1.93 -0.78
N GLY A 438 -6.88 -2.79 0.14
CA GLY A 438 -5.95 -2.39 1.19
C GLY A 438 -4.59 -2.05 0.56
N PHE A 439 -4.20 -0.77 0.57
CA PHE A 439 -3.02 -0.31 -0.16
C PHE A 439 -1.75 -0.93 0.41
N GLU A 440 -1.59 -0.99 1.73
CA GLU A 440 -0.46 -1.67 2.37
C GLU A 440 -0.38 -3.14 1.97
N ARG A 441 -1.52 -3.85 1.88
CA ARG A 441 -1.56 -5.24 1.47
C ARG A 441 -1.13 -5.41 0.01
N CYS A 442 -1.52 -4.48 -0.87
CA CYS A 442 -1.02 -4.40 -2.25
C CYS A 442 0.50 -4.21 -2.29
N VAL A 443 1.04 -3.26 -1.51
CA VAL A 443 2.48 -3.00 -1.44
C VAL A 443 3.23 -4.22 -0.90
N MET A 444 2.73 -4.87 0.14
CA MET A 444 3.30 -6.12 0.66
C MET A 444 3.36 -7.19 -0.42
N TYR A 445 2.27 -7.37 -1.16
CA TYR A 445 2.20 -8.37 -2.23
C TYR A 445 3.23 -8.13 -3.34
N LEU A 446 3.34 -6.89 -3.82
CA LEU A 446 4.22 -6.50 -4.93
C LEU A 446 5.70 -6.39 -4.54
N THR A 447 6.00 -6.30 -3.24
CA THR A 447 7.37 -6.25 -2.73
C THR A 447 7.85 -7.57 -2.10
N GLY A 448 6.93 -8.49 -1.81
CA GLY A 448 7.20 -9.72 -1.08
C GLY A 448 7.36 -9.53 0.44
N MET A 449 7.07 -8.33 0.97
CA MET A 449 7.20 -8.05 2.40
C MET A 449 6.12 -8.78 3.20
N SER A 450 6.51 -9.46 4.27
CA SER A 450 5.61 -10.29 5.09
C SER A 450 5.00 -9.57 6.29
N ASN A 451 5.45 -8.35 6.60
CA ASN A 451 4.94 -7.55 7.72
C ASN A 451 4.51 -6.15 7.25
N ILE A 452 3.28 -5.77 7.61
CA ILE A 452 2.68 -4.47 7.26
C ILE A 452 3.52 -3.28 7.75
N ARG A 453 4.19 -3.44 8.90
CA ARG A 453 5.07 -2.42 9.50
C ARG A 453 6.27 -2.05 8.62
N ASP A 454 6.56 -2.86 7.61
CA ASP A 454 7.67 -2.65 6.70
C ASP A 454 7.27 -2.05 5.35
N VAL A 455 5.98 -1.79 5.13
CA VAL A 455 5.47 -1.08 3.94
C VAL A 455 4.91 0.31 4.26
N GLU A 456 4.96 0.69 5.54
CA GLU A 456 4.67 2.02 6.06
C GLU A 456 5.93 2.61 6.66
N LEU A 457 6.11 3.94 6.63
CA LEU A 457 7.30 4.54 7.26
C LEU A 457 7.17 4.56 8.79
N TYR A 458 6.01 4.98 9.30
CA TYR A 458 5.66 5.11 10.71
C TYR A 458 4.36 4.34 10.97
N PRO A 459 4.42 3.00 11.04
CA PRO A 459 3.21 2.21 11.23
C PRO A 459 2.54 2.52 12.56
N ARG A 460 1.21 2.61 12.57
CA ARG A 460 0.40 2.72 13.79
C ARG A 460 -0.13 1.36 14.15
N THR A 461 0.25 0.83 15.31
CA THR A 461 -0.18 -0.50 15.76
C THR A 461 -0.47 -0.48 17.26
N VAL A 462 -1.12 -1.52 17.79
CA VAL A 462 -1.38 -1.64 19.23
C VAL A 462 -0.10 -1.37 20.04
N GLY A 463 -0.16 -0.36 20.91
CA GLY A 463 0.96 0.05 21.77
C GLY A 463 2.09 0.84 21.07
N ASN A 464 1.91 1.31 19.82
CA ASN A 464 2.93 2.06 19.09
C ASN A 464 2.33 3.21 18.24
N CYS A 465 2.80 4.44 18.47
CA CYS A 465 2.43 5.67 17.75
C CYS A 465 3.64 6.59 17.48
N GLU A 466 4.87 6.03 17.42
CA GLU A 466 6.13 6.80 17.26
C GLU A 466 6.54 7.05 15.80
#